data_AF-A0A0L0F094-F1
#
_entry.id   AF-A0A0L0F094-F1
#
_cell.length_a   1.000
_cell.length_b   1.000
_cell.length_c   1.000
_cell.angle_alpha   90.00
_cell.angle_beta   90.00
_cell.angle_gamma   90.00
#
_symmetry.space_group_name_H-M   'P 1'
#
loop_
_entity.id
_entity.type
_entity.pdbx_description
1 polymer ?
#
loop_
_entity_poly.entity_id
_entity_poly.type
_entity_poly.pdbx_seq_one_letter_code
_entity_poly.pdbx_strand_id
1 'polypeptide(L)' 'IDMENMFELLENSPTIQDKDNAVALRAENAPEVRFSNVSFAYGDRMILKDISFTIPKGQVCACVRR' A
#
# COMPACT_ATOMS: atom_id res chain seq x y z
N ILE A 1 -3.96 -22.01 -27.72
CA ILE A 1 -3.52 -20.95 -26.78
C ILE A 1 -3.50 -19.69 -27.62
N ASP A 2 -4.50 -18.82 -27.45
CA ASP A 2 -4.64 -17.60 -28.26
C ASP A 2 -3.50 -16.64 -27.94
N MET A 3 -2.69 -16.33 -28.94
CA MET A 3 -1.56 -15.39 -28.81
C MET A 3 -2.02 -13.99 -28.41
N GLU A 4 -3.23 -13.59 -28.82
CA GLU A 4 -3.82 -12.28 -28.51
C GLU A 4 -3.96 -12.05 -27.00
N ASN A 5 -4.46 -13.03 -26.25
CA ASN A 5 -4.58 -12.97 -24.79
C ASN A 5 -3.22 -12.90 -24.08
N MET A 6 -2.14 -13.44 -24.68
CA MET A 6 -0.80 -13.39 -24.10
C MET A 6 -0.19 -11.99 -24.21
N PHE A 7 -0.46 -11.26 -25.30
CA PHE A 7 -0.01 -9.87 -25.47
C PHE A 7 -0.72 -8.92 -24.49
N GLU A 8 -2.02 -9.09 -24.27
CA GLU A 8 -2.75 -8.27 -23.28
C GLU A 8 -2.19 -8.43 -21.86
N LEU A 9 -1.84 -9.64 -21.45
CA LEU A 9 -1.23 -9.89 -20.13
C LEU A 9 0.15 -9.26 -19.99
N LEU A 10 0.93 -9.17 -21.08
CA LEU A 10 2.25 -8.53 -21.10
C LEU A 10 2.15 -6.99 -21.05
N GLU A 11 1.07 -6.42 -21.58
CA GLU A 11 0.82 -4.96 -21.58
C GLU A 11 0.28 -4.44 -20.24
N ASN A 12 -0.14 -5.34 -19.34
CA ASN A 12 -0.60 -4.98 -18.00
C ASN A 12 0.58 -4.47 -17.14
N SER A 13 0.87 -3.19 -17.30
CA SER A 13 1.83 -2.48 -16.45
C SER A 13 1.29 -2.38 -15.02
N PRO A 14 2.13 -2.62 -14.00
CA PRO A 14 1.69 -2.44 -12.62
C PRO A 14 1.22 -1.00 -12.40
N THR A 15 0.05 -0.85 -11.79
CA THR A 15 -0.56 0.45 -11.49
C THR A 15 0.21 1.23 -10.42
N ILE A 16 1.03 0.53 -9.63
CA ILE A 16 1.92 1.12 -8.63
C ILE A 16 3.34 0.99 -9.18
N GLN A 17 3.94 2.13 -9.47
CA GLN A 17 5.31 2.22 -9.97
C GLN A 17 6.18 2.96 -8.96
N ASP A 18 7.44 2.54 -8.88
CA ASP A 18 8.45 3.28 -8.16
C ASP A 18 8.64 4.66 -8.78
N LYS A 19 8.97 5.64 -7.94
CA LYS A 19 9.40 6.96 -8.43
C LYS A 19 10.80 6.85 -9.03
N ASP A 20 11.16 7.75 -9.95
CA ASP A 20 12.47 7.75 -10.63
C ASP A 20 13.68 7.69 -9.67
N ASN A 21 13.53 8.25 -8.47
CA ASN A 21 14.56 8.26 -7.43
C ASN A 21 14.14 7.47 -6.19
N ALA A 22 13.33 6.42 -6.36
CA ALA A 22 12.96 5.52 -5.28
C ALA A 22 14.22 4.89 -4.68
N VAL A 23 14.34 4.99 -3.37
CA VAL A 23 15.40 4.34 -2.62
C VAL A 23 14.85 3.08 -1.96
N ALA A 24 15.68 2.06 -1.82
CA ALA A 24 15.33 0.89 -1.04
C ALA A 24 15.02 1.29 0.41
N LEU A 25 13.91 0.77 0.95
CA LEU A 25 13.54 0.99 2.34
C LEU A 25 14.60 0.36 3.26
N ARG A 26 15.28 1.19 4.06
CA ARG A 26 16.21 0.74 5.10
C ARG A 26 15.52 0.69 6.45
N ALA A 27 14.85 -0.43 6.74
CA ALA A 27 14.12 -0.65 7.99
C ALA A 27 15.02 -1.26 9.09
N GLU A 28 16.22 -0.73 9.27
CA GLU A 28 17.14 -1.19 10.31
C GLU A 28 16.56 -0.84 11.70
N ASN A 29 16.70 -1.76 12.67
CA ASN A 29 16.26 -1.58 14.06
C ASN A 29 14.74 -1.50 14.31
N ALA A 30 13.90 -2.18 13.52
CA ALA A 30 12.44 -2.26 13.68
C ALA A 30 11.74 -0.87 13.73
N PRO A 31 11.24 -0.38 12.60
CA PRO A 31 10.76 1.00 12.47
C PRO A 31 9.45 1.25 13.22
N GLU A 32 9.23 2.51 13.57
CA GLU A 32 7.89 3.04 13.89
C GLU A 32 7.02 2.99 12.61
N VAL A 33 5.77 2.56 12.75
CA VAL A 33 4.77 2.67 11.67
C VAL A 33 3.86 3.85 11.98
N ARG A 34 3.72 4.79 11.05
CA ARG A 34 2.85 5.97 11.22
C ARG A 34 1.87 6.09 10.07
N PHE A 35 0.59 6.17 10.42
CA PHE A 35 -0.49 6.60 9.55
C PHE A 35 -0.73 8.09 9.84
N SER A 36 -0.67 8.94 8.82
CA SER A 36 -0.94 10.38 8.92
C SER A 36 -1.98 10.78 7.88
N ASN A 37 -3.17 11.17 8.34
CA ASN A 37 -4.29 11.63 7.52
C ASN A 37 -4.63 10.68 6.36
N VAL A 38 -4.58 9.37 6.63
CA VAL A 38 -4.75 8.34 5.61
C VAL A 38 -6.22 8.19 5.24
N SER A 39 -6.49 8.35 3.96
CA SER A 39 -7.81 8.23 3.34
C SER A 39 -7.72 7.27 2.15
N PHE A 40 -8.60 6.28 2.09
CA PHE A 40 -8.55 5.23 1.07
C PHE A 40 -9.95 4.83 0.60
N ALA A 41 -10.10 4.66 -0.73
CA ALA A 41 -11.34 4.30 -1.40
C ALA A 41 -11.12 3.26 -2.50
N TYR A 42 -12.13 2.43 -2.74
CA TYR A 42 -12.25 1.65 -3.98
C TYR A 42 -13.28 2.33 -4.88
N GLY A 43 -12.83 2.92 -5.99
CA GLY A 43 -13.69 3.78 -6.83
C GLY A 43 -14.31 4.90 -5.99
N ASP A 44 -15.63 5.04 -6.06
CA ASP A 44 -16.37 6.05 -5.29
C ASP A 44 -16.63 5.65 -3.82
N ARG A 45 -16.32 4.40 -3.44
CA ARG A 45 -16.60 3.89 -2.09
C ARG A 45 -15.42 4.12 -1.16
N MET A 46 -15.59 5.07 -0.24
CA MET A 46 -14.63 5.38 0.82
C MET A 46 -14.59 4.28 1.90
N ILE A 47 -13.39 3.78 2.21
CA ILE A 47 -13.15 2.70 3.19
C ILE A 47 -12.47 3.23 4.44
N LEU A 48 -11.36 3.97 4.30
CA LEU A 48 -10.66 4.63 5.41
C LEU A 48 -10.86 6.13 5.28
N LYS A 49 -11.22 6.82 6.36
CA LYS A 49 -11.48 8.27 6.36
C LYS A 49 -10.60 8.95 7.40
N ASP A 50 -9.63 9.73 6.94
CA ASP A 50 -8.75 10.58 7.75
C ASP A 50 -8.19 9.87 9.01
N ILE A 51 -7.60 8.70 8.81
CA ILE A 51 -7.07 7.88 9.90
C ILE A 51 -5.63 8.29 10.20
N SER A 52 -5.36 8.59 11.47
CA SER A 52 -4.02 8.91 11.97
C SER A 52 -3.71 8.13 13.25
N PHE A 53 -2.64 7.35 13.25
CA PHE A 53 -2.14 6.66 14.44
C PHE A 53 -0.67 6.24 14.24
N THR A 54 -0.02 5.91 15.35
CA THR A 54 1.38 5.47 15.37
C THR A 54 1.48 4.13 16.10
N ILE A 55 2.21 3.19 15.52
CA ILE A 55 2.63 1.93 16.14
C ILE A 55 4.12 2.06 16.46
N PRO A 56 4.49 2.23 17.74
CA PRO A 56 5.89 2.27 18.15
C PRO A 56 6.59 0.94 17.86
N LYS A 57 7.93 1.00 17.78
CA LYS A 57 8.78 -0.18 17.66
C LYS A 57 8.41 -1.24 18.70
N GLY A 58 8.24 -2.48 18.25
CA GLY A 58 7.98 -3.63 19.11
C GLY A 58 6.56 -3.71 19.68
N GLN A 59 5.64 -2.84 19.27
CA GLN A 59 4.23 -2.91 19.65
C GLN A 59 3.38 -3.60 18.59
N VAL A 60 2.27 -4.18 19.03
CA VAL A 60 1.29 -4.86 18.18
C VAL A 60 0.00 -4.04 18.16
N CYS A 61 -0.48 -3.73 16.95
CA CYS A 61 -1.78 -3.10 16.73
C CYS A 61 -2.74 -4.14 16.14
N ALA A 62 -3.92 -4.31 16.76
CA ALA A 62 -4.96 -5.21 16.27
C ALA A 62 -6.07 -4.43 15.59
N CYS A 63 -6.39 -4.80 14.34
CA CYS A 63 -7.56 -4.29 13.63
C CYS A 63 -8.76 -5.18 13.94
N VAL A 64 -9.73 -4.64 14.68
CA VAL A 64 -10.94 -5.39 15.10
C VAL A 64 -12.17 -4.75 14.46
N ARG A 65 -13.07 -5.58 13.94
CA ARG A 65 -14.41 -5.16 13.49
C ARG A 65 -15.48 -5.63 14.48
N ARG A 66 -16.60 -4.93 14.54
CA ARG A 66 -17.84 -5.53 15.07
C ARG A 66 -18.50 -6.40 14.01
#